data_AF-A0A6J0X467-F1
#
_entry.id   AF-A0A6J0X467-F1
#
_cell.length_a   1.000
_cell.length_b   1.000
_cell.length_c   1.000
_cell.angle_alpha   90.00
_cell.angle_beta   90.00
_cell.angle_gamma   90.00
#
_symmetry.space_group_name_H-M   'P 1'
#
loop_
_entity.id
_entity.type
_entity.pdbx_description
1 polymer ?
#
loop_
_entity_poly.entity_id
_entity_poly.type
_entity_poly.pdbx_seq_one_letter_code
_entity_poly.pdbx_strand_id
1 'polypeptide(L)'
;MGHPSGSRGGHEDLFTDRQRRQSPRGPGPPGGACLMSPTERAKERNWTSTFPRQYLKPCLSWCFFTEDTGRAEGTLDQMVDQVTQSIVFVQKRYPGNQGIYLCGHSAGAQLAAMMLLANWIKHGVTPNLKGFFLLSGVYDLEPIMHTSENAPLLPTLEDAQRNSPLWQLETAPTQPADPACRILVTVGQHDSPEFRRQSREFHQTLCRGGWKASFAELHDVDHFEILWNLTQEDYVLTQIILKTIFQQS
;
A
#
# COMPACT_ATOMS: atom_id res chain seq x y z
N MET A 1 -59.26 25.38 47.01
CA MET A 1 -59.60 24.04 46.49
C MET A 1 -58.37 23.46 45.82
N GLY A 2 -58.06 22.19 46.09
CA GLY A 2 -57.13 21.37 45.31
C GLY A 2 -55.87 20.95 46.07
N HIS A 3 -55.92 19.74 46.65
CA HIS A 3 -54.78 18.98 47.19
C HIS A 3 -53.73 18.62 46.10
N PRO A 4 -52.47 18.31 46.48
CA PRO A 4 -51.41 17.98 45.56
C PRO A 4 -51.23 16.46 45.31
N SER A 5 -50.76 16.19 44.09
CA SER A 5 -49.77 15.19 43.67
C SER A 5 -49.94 13.71 44.03
N GLY A 6 -50.23 12.90 43.00
CA GLY A 6 -49.91 11.49 42.95
C GLY A 6 -49.86 10.94 41.51
N SER A 7 -48.81 10.14 41.25
CA SER A 7 -48.69 9.05 40.25
C SER A 7 -47.82 9.24 38.99
N ARG A 8 -46.67 8.52 39.03
CA ARG A 8 -46.10 7.53 38.09
C ARG A 8 -46.12 7.79 36.57
N GLY A 9 -44.93 7.60 35.98
CA GLY A 9 -44.77 6.85 34.72
C GLY A 9 -43.75 7.43 33.75
N GLY A 10 -42.92 6.56 33.16
CA GLY A 10 -42.33 6.80 31.83
C GLY A 10 -40.81 6.77 31.75
N HIS A 11 -40.27 5.64 31.30
CA HIS A 11 -38.98 5.53 30.62
C HIS A 11 -38.88 6.53 29.46
N GLU A 12 -37.73 7.19 29.26
CA GLU A 12 -37.26 7.66 27.95
C GLU A 12 -35.75 8.00 27.99
N ASP A 13 -34.98 7.17 27.30
CA ASP A 13 -33.80 7.47 26.47
C ASP A 13 -32.68 8.39 26.97
N LEU A 14 -31.73 7.80 27.70
CA LEU A 14 -30.35 8.28 27.85
C LEU A 14 -29.50 7.90 26.63
N PHE A 15 -29.79 8.46 25.46
CA PHE A 15 -28.86 8.49 24.33
C PHE A 15 -29.15 9.71 23.47
N THR A 16 -28.50 10.84 23.78
CA THR A 16 -28.07 11.87 22.81
C THR A 16 -27.41 13.02 23.57
N ASP A 17 -26.58 13.78 22.84
CA ASP A 17 -25.97 15.04 23.26
C ASP A 17 -24.55 15.04 23.84
N ARG A 18 -23.61 14.42 23.09
CA ARG A 18 -22.22 14.90 23.02
C ARG A 18 -21.69 14.91 21.57
N GLN A 19 -22.46 15.53 20.67
CA GLN A 19 -21.97 15.94 19.36
C GLN A 19 -22.54 17.32 19.01
N ARG A 20 -21.93 18.38 19.53
CA ARG A 20 -21.89 19.70 18.88
C ARG A 20 -21.00 20.65 19.66
N ARG A 21 -19.77 20.83 19.15
CA ARG A 21 -19.00 22.09 19.13
C ARG A 21 -17.65 21.82 18.46
N GLN A 22 -17.66 21.75 17.13
CA GLN A 22 -16.51 22.18 16.35
C GLN A 22 -17.02 23.19 15.32
N SER A 23 -16.49 24.41 15.41
CA SER A 23 -16.78 25.54 14.54
C SER A 23 -16.40 25.22 13.08
N PRO A 24 -17.09 25.80 12.08
CA PRO A 24 -16.82 25.50 10.67
C PRO A 24 -15.43 26.00 10.27
N ARG A 25 -14.54 25.08 9.87
CA ARG A 25 -13.27 25.45 9.21
C ARG A 25 -13.57 25.81 7.77
N GLY A 26 -13.15 27.00 7.34
CA GLY A 26 -13.25 27.46 5.95
C GLY A 26 -12.46 26.58 4.97
N PRO A 27 -12.58 26.83 3.65
CA PRO A 27 -11.93 26.02 2.64
C PRO A 27 -10.41 26.12 2.78
N GLY A 28 -9.76 24.99 3.08
CA GLY A 28 -8.31 24.88 3.14
C GLY A 28 -7.65 25.05 1.76
N PRO A 29 -6.35 25.38 1.70
CA PRO A 29 -5.65 25.64 0.45
C PRO A 29 -5.58 24.39 -0.46
N PRO A 30 -5.53 24.57 -1.79
CA PRO A 30 -5.46 23.46 -2.73
C PRO A 30 -4.06 22.84 -2.70
N GLY A 31 -3.94 21.65 -2.09
CA GLY A 31 -2.67 20.90 -2.04
C GLY A 31 -2.31 20.25 -0.71
N GLY A 32 -3.28 19.86 0.12
CA GLY A 32 -3.01 19.16 1.39
C GLY A 32 -2.80 17.65 1.20
N ALA A 33 -1.63 17.15 1.59
CA ALA A 33 -1.28 15.74 1.60
C ALA A 33 -2.23 14.89 2.48
N CYS A 34 -2.60 13.71 2.00
CA CYS A 34 -3.31 12.68 2.77
C CYS A 34 -2.39 11.46 2.87
N LEU A 35 -1.96 11.15 4.10
CA LEU A 35 -1.27 9.90 4.42
C LEU A 35 -2.39 8.91 4.79
N MET A 36 -2.64 7.89 3.98
CA MET A 36 -3.52 6.77 4.37
C MET A 36 -2.66 5.54 4.66
N SER A 37 -2.73 5.07 5.91
CA SER A 37 -2.50 3.69 6.27
C SER A 37 -3.84 2.95 6.17
N PRO A 38 -3.95 1.81 5.48
CA PRO A 38 -5.20 1.07 5.46
C PRO A 38 -5.33 0.29 6.78
N THR A 39 -5.95 0.91 7.79
CA THR A 39 -6.56 0.25 8.97
C THR A 39 -7.29 1.28 9.86
N GLU A 40 -8.14 2.15 9.31
CA GLU A 40 -9.10 2.90 10.16
C GLU A 40 -10.37 2.09 10.41
N ARG A 41 -10.20 0.94 11.09
CA ARG A 41 -11.13 0.35 12.08
C ARG A 41 -10.65 -1.04 12.51
N ALA A 42 -9.65 -1.07 13.39
CA ALA A 42 -9.53 -2.11 14.38
C ALA A 42 -9.06 -1.45 15.69
N LYS A 43 -9.67 -1.88 16.79
CA LYS A 43 -9.60 -1.26 18.12
C LYS A 43 -8.15 -0.94 18.55
N GLU A 44 -7.94 0.31 18.98
CA GLU A 44 -6.93 0.72 19.98
C GLU A 44 -5.46 0.32 19.77
N ARG A 45 -4.88 0.51 18.57
CA ARG A 45 -3.41 0.54 18.43
C ARG A 45 -2.94 1.71 17.55
N ASN A 46 -1.98 2.48 18.07
CA ASN A 46 -1.35 3.60 17.39
C ASN A 46 -0.34 3.07 16.36
N TRP A 47 -0.60 3.36 15.08
CA TRP A 47 0.34 3.11 13.98
C TRP A 47 1.32 4.28 13.88
N THR A 48 2.62 4.00 13.83
CA THR A 48 3.65 5.03 13.67
C THR A 48 4.20 5.01 12.24
N SER A 49 4.17 6.16 11.56
CA SER A 49 4.88 6.35 10.30
C SER A 49 6.38 6.44 10.59
N THR A 50 7.20 5.50 10.12
CA THR A 50 8.66 5.53 10.27
C THR A 50 9.38 6.38 9.22
N PHE A 51 8.67 7.00 8.27
CA PHE A 51 9.28 7.90 7.30
C PHE A 51 9.45 9.32 7.88
N PRO A 52 10.63 9.96 7.75
CA PRO A 52 10.81 11.34 8.19
C PRO A 52 9.87 12.27 7.41
N ARG A 53 8.89 12.88 8.11
CA ARG A 53 7.95 13.85 7.55
C ARG A 53 8.62 15.00 6.79
N GLN A 54 9.90 15.26 7.05
CA GLN A 54 10.69 16.34 6.49
C GLN A 54 10.98 16.23 4.98
N TYR A 55 10.79 15.06 4.36
CA TYR A 55 11.03 14.86 2.92
C TYR A 55 9.76 14.88 2.06
N LEU A 56 8.58 15.08 2.69
CA LEU A 56 7.29 15.15 2.00
C LEU A 56 7.11 16.54 1.36
N LYS A 57 7.52 16.70 0.10
CA LYS A 57 7.05 17.85 -0.70
C LYS A 57 5.52 17.74 -0.89
N PRO A 58 4.77 18.85 -0.83
CA PRO A 58 3.29 18.84 -0.75
C PRO A 58 2.54 18.25 -1.95
N CYS A 59 3.23 17.89 -3.04
CA CYS A 59 2.62 17.53 -4.32
C CYS A 59 2.55 16.01 -4.59
N LEU A 60 3.02 15.15 -3.68
CA LEU A 60 3.16 13.71 -3.89
C LEU A 60 2.34 12.93 -2.86
N SER A 61 1.47 12.02 -3.35
CA SER A 61 0.75 11.08 -2.49
C SER A 61 1.54 9.78 -2.40
N TRP A 62 1.85 9.37 -1.17
CA TRP A 62 2.60 8.15 -0.86
C TRP A 62 1.71 7.17 -0.13
N CYS A 63 1.69 5.91 -0.55
CA CYS A 63 1.11 4.81 0.21
C CYS A 63 2.25 3.86 0.60
N PHE A 64 2.44 3.67 1.91
CA PHE A 64 3.40 2.74 2.48
C PHE A 64 2.64 1.53 3.02
N PHE A 65 3.12 0.33 2.70
CA PHE A 65 2.66 -0.92 3.27
C PHE A 65 3.84 -1.55 4.03
N THR A 66 3.73 -1.59 5.36
CA THR A 66 4.68 -2.29 6.23
C THR A 66 4.01 -3.56 6.75
N GLU A 67 4.73 -4.67 6.78
CA GLU A 67 4.29 -5.87 7.50
C GLU A 67 4.16 -5.55 8.99
N ASP A 68 2.94 -5.65 9.52
CA ASP A 68 2.73 -5.79 10.96
C ASP A 68 2.78 -7.28 11.29
N THR A 69 3.64 -7.68 12.22
CA THR A 69 3.72 -9.04 12.78
C THR A 69 2.46 -9.45 13.58
N GLY A 70 1.40 -8.64 13.54
CA GLY A 70 0.08 -8.94 14.09
C GLY A 70 -0.73 -9.84 13.15
N ARG A 71 -1.39 -10.85 13.72
CA ARG A 71 -2.30 -11.77 13.02
C ARG A 71 -3.27 -10.98 12.14
N ALA A 72 -3.09 -11.08 10.83
CA ALA A 72 -3.97 -10.46 9.85
C ALA A 72 -5.41 -10.96 10.03
N GLU A 73 -6.34 -10.06 10.35
CA GLU A 73 -7.77 -10.34 10.27
C GLU A 73 -8.23 -10.08 8.83
N GLY A 74 -8.47 -11.14 8.05
CA GLY A 74 -9.00 -11.04 6.68
C GLY A 74 -8.30 -11.98 5.68
N THR A 75 -8.77 -11.99 4.44
CA THR A 75 -8.14 -12.72 3.32
C THR A 75 -7.17 -11.82 2.56
N LEU A 76 -6.23 -12.41 1.82
CA LEU A 76 -5.30 -11.63 0.99
C LEU A 76 -6.03 -10.83 -0.10
N ASP A 77 -7.13 -11.36 -0.64
CA ASP A 77 -7.99 -10.63 -1.57
C ASP A 77 -8.56 -9.36 -0.95
N GLN A 78 -8.94 -9.39 0.33
CA GLN A 78 -9.45 -8.22 1.04
C GLN A 78 -8.35 -7.18 1.22
N MET A 79 -7.10 -7.59 1.45
CA MET A 79 -5.97 -6.66 1.52
C MET A 79 -5.69 -6.02 0.15
N VAL A 80 -5.72 -6.80 -0.92
CA VAL A 80 -5.58 -6.29 -2.30
C VAL A 80 -6.71 -5.31 -2.63
N ASP A 81 -7.95 -5.60 -2.25
CA ASP A 81 -9.07 -4.67 -2.44
C ASP A 81 -8.88 -3.40 -1.59
N GLN A 82 -8.45 -3.50 -0.33
CA GLN A 82 -8.17 -2.33 0.52
C GLN A 82 -7.10 -1.41 -0.09
N VAL A 83 -6.02 -1.96 -0.64
CA VAL A 83 -5.00 -1.20 -1.37
C VAL A 83 -5.62 -0.51 -2.60
N THR A 84 -6.42 -1.26 -3.36
CA THR A 84 -7.12 -0.74 -4.54
C THR A 84 -8.04 0.42 -4.18
N GLN A 85 -8.88 0.28 -3.17
CA GLN A 85 -9.80 1.32 -2.69
C GLN A 85 -9.04 2.55 -2.18
N SER A 86 -7.87 2.35 -1.56
CA SER A 86 -7.01 3.45 -1.09
C SER A 86 -6.52 4.31 -2.26
N ILE A 87 -6.08 3.69 -3.36
CA ILE A 87 -5.66 4.39 -4.57
C ILE A 87 -6.86 5.08 -5.25
N VAL A 88 -8.01 4.41 -5.33
CA VAL A 88 -9.27 4.98 -5.85
C VAL A 88 -9.64 6.24 -5.07
N PHE A 89 -9.56 6.19 -3.74
CA PHE A 89 -9.84 7.34 -2.88
C PHE A 89 -8.86 8.49 -3.15
N VAL A 90 -7.56 8.23 -3.18
CA VAL A 90 -6.52 9.24 -3.46
C VAL A 90 -6.77 9.91 -4.81
N GLN A 91 -7.00 9.11 -5.86
CA GLN A 91 -7.24 9.63 -7.21
C GLN A 91 -8.51 10.49 -7.27
N LYS A 92 -9.60 10.09 -6.61
CA LYS A 92 -10.84 10.87 -6.55
C LYS A 92 -10.70 12.13 -5.70
N ARG A 93 -9.98 12.05 -4.60
CA ARG A 93 -9.77 13.16 -3.66
C ARG A 93 -8.85 14.24 -4.24
N TYR A 94 -7.91 13.83 -5.09
CA TYR A 94 -6.88 14.66 -5.71
C TYR A 94 -6.78 14.39 -7.23
N PRO A 95 -7.77 14.81 -8.04
CA PRO A 95 -7.79 14.51 -9.48
C PRO A 95 -6.63 15.17 -10.26
N GLY A 96 -6.07 16.27 -9.75
CA GLY A 96 -4.90 16.96 -10.33
C GLY A 96 -3.55 16.53 -9.77
N ASN A 97 -3.46 15.37 -9.10
CA ASN A 97 -2.20 14.87 -8.57
C ASN A 97 -1.16 14.71 -9.69
N GLN A 98 0.10 15.03 -9.42
CA GLN A 98 1.19 14.95 -10.39
C GLN A 98 1.73 13.52 -10.56
N GLY A 99 1.28 12.60 -9.72
CA GLY A 99 1.65 11.20 -9.76
C GLY A 99 1.39 10.51 -8.43
N ILE A 100 1.03 9.24 -8.51
CA ILE A 100 0.92 8.32 -7.38
C ILE A 100 2.09 7.34 -7.51
N TYR A 101 2.87 7.23 -6.43
CA TYR A 101 3.99 6.29 -6.34
C TYR A 101 3.70 5.30 -5.22
N LEU A 102 3.96 4.03 -5.49
CA LEU A 102 3.77 2.94 -4.54
C LEU A 102 5.13 2.43 -4.09
N CYS A 103 5.31 2.33 -2.78
CA CYS A 103 6.50 1.73 -2.17
C CYS A 103 6.05 0.64 -1.21
N GLY A 104 6.56 -0.56 -1.41
CA GLY A 104 6.22 -1.72 -0.58
C GLY A 104 7.45 -2.53 -0.26
N HIS A 105 7.47 -3.11 0.93
CA HIS A 105 8.51 -4.03 1.40
C HIS A 105 7.89 -5.39 1.69
N SER A 106 8.56 -6.50 1.32
CA SER A 106 8.10 -7.87 1.58
C SER A 106 6.67 -8.11 1.07
N ALA A 107 5.70 -8.52 1.90
CA ALA A 107 4.30 -8.63 1.51
C ALA A 107 3.69 -7.29 1.04
N GLY A 108 4.18 -6.15 1.53
CA GLY A 108 3.79 -4.84 1.02
C GLY A 108 4.23 -4.62 -0.43
N ALA A 109 5.36 -5.19 -0.84
CA ALA A 109 5.80 -5.16 -2.24
C ALA A 109 4.91 -6.03 -3.13
N GLN A 110 4.42 -7.16 -2.61
CA GLN A 110 3.42 -7.98 -3.27
C GLN A 110 2.13 -7.19 -3.52
N LEU A 111 1.57 -6.57 -2.49
CA LEU A 111 0.35 -5.77 -2.59
C LEU A 111 0.52 -4.59 -3.56
N ALA A 112 1.66 -3.90 -3.51
CA ALA A 112 1.98 -2.85 -4.46
C ALA A 112 2.07 -3.39 -5.89
N ALA A 113 2.73 -4.53 -6.11
CA ALA A 113 2.82 -5.15 -7.43
C ALA A 113 1.45 -5.57 -7.99
N MET A 114 0.51 -6.01 -7.16
CA MET A 114 -0.86 -6.31 -7.58
C MET A 114 -1.58 -5.08 -8.17
N MET A 115 -1.19 -3.86 -7.83
CA MET A 115 -1.78 -2.63 -8.39
C MET A 115 -1.39 -2.37 -9.85
N LEU A 116 -0.36 -3.04 -10.37
CA LEU A 116 -0.07 -3.08 -11.80
C LEU A 116 -1.14 -3.85 -12.59
N LEU A 117 -1.81 -4.79 -11.92
CA LEU A 117 -2.74 -5.75 -12.49
C LEU A 117 -4.20 -5.37 -12.25
N ALA A 118 -4.45 -4.38 -11.39
CA ALA A 118 -5.78 -3.95 -11.03
C ALA A 118 -6.55 -3.41 -12.25
N ASN A 119 -7.80 -3.88 -12.41
CA ASN A 119 -8.68 -3.40 -13.46
C ASN A 119 -9.31 -2.06 -13.07
N TRP A 120 -8.58 -0.96 -13.27
CA TRP A 120 -9.01 0.39 -12.87
C TRP A 120 -10.33 0.84 -13.50
N ILE A 121 -10.67 0.34 -14.70
CA ILE A 121 -11.94 0.62 -15.37
C ILE A 121 -13.12 0.15 -14.51
N LYS A 122 -13.01 -1.02 -13.87
CA LYS A 122 -14.03 -1.55 -12.95
C LYS A 122 -14.28 -0.62 -11.75
N HIS A 123 -13.25 0.12 -11.33
CA HIS A 123 -13.34 1.07 -10.21
C HIS A 123 -13.73 2.49 -10.64
N GLY A 124 -13.95 2.72 -11.94
CA GLY A 124 -14.36 4.01 -12.50
C GLY A 124 -13.31 5.10 -12.33
N VAL A 125 -12.04 4.74 -12.28
CA VAL A 125 -10.91 5.69 -12.18
C VAL A 125 -9.79 5.30 -13.14
N THR A 126 -8.93 6.25 -13.45
CA THR A 126 -7.65 6.01 -14.12
C THR A 126 -6.58 6.64 -13.25
N PRO A 127 -6.00 5.89 -12.30
CA PRO A 127 -5.05 6.46 -11.37
C PRO A 127 -3.77 6.86 -12.09
N ASN A 128 -3.22 8.00 -11.73
CA ASN A 128 -1.98 8.53 -12.29
C ASN A 128 -0.75 7.82 -11.68
N LEU A 129 -0.64 6.51 -11.87
CA LEU A 129 0.45 5.69 -11.31
C LEU A 129 1.76 5.96 -12.07
N LYS A 130 2.73 6.56 -11.40
CA LYS A 130 4.02 6.97 -12.01
C LYS A 130 5.19 6.08 -11.64
N GLY A 131 5.11 5.35 -10.53
CA GLY A 131 6.15 4.39 -10.23
C GLY A 131 5.90 3.48 -9.04
N PHE A 132 6.68 2.41 -9.03
CA PHE A 132 6.62 1.32 -8.06
C PHE A 132 8.03 1.03 -7.56
N PHE A 133 8.19 1.04 -6.24
CA PHE A 133 9.43 0.70 -5.55
C PHE A 133 9.16 -0.54 -4.72
N LEU A 134 9.63 -1.68 -5.21
CA LEU A 134 9.32 -3.00 -4.69
C LEU A 134 10.57 -3.55 -4.01
N LEU A 135 10.54 -3.61 -2.68
CA LEU A 135 11.70 -3.87 -1.84
C LEU A 135 11.59 -5.26 -1.23
N SER A 136 12.54 -6.14 -1.56
CA SER A 136 12.62 -7.51 -1.03
C SER A 136 11.26 -8.22 -1.04
N GLY A 137 10.57 -8.17 -2.19
CA GLY A 137 9.20 -8.62 -2.31
C GLY A 137 9.05 -10.11 -2.57
N VAL A 138 7.88 -10.64 -2.21
CA VAL A 138 7.39 -11.94 -2.65
C VAL A 138 6.40 -11.74 -3.80
N TYR A 139 6.56 -12.48 -4.89
CA TYR A 139 5.78 -12.33 -6.12
C TYR A 139 5.11 -13.64 -6.57
N ASP A 140 5.58 -14.76 -6.04
CA ASP A 140 4.97 -16.09 -6.10
C ASP A 140 4.71 -16.58 -4.68
N LEU A 141 3.44 -16.79 -4.36
CA LEU A 141 2.97 -17.15 -3.03
C LEU A 141 2.80 -18.66 -2.85
N GLU A 142 2.87 -19.45 -3.93
CA GLU A 142 2.74 -20.91 -3.86
C GLU A 142 3.78 -21.53 -2.91
N PRO A 143 5.08 -21.16 -2.93
CA PRO A 143 6.07 -21.75 -2.03
C PRO A 143 5.81 -21.49 -0.55
N ILE A 144 5.15 -20.37 -0.22
CA ILE A 144 4.95 -19.94 1.17
C ILE A 144 3.57 -20.32 1.72
N MET A 145 2.65 -20.84 0.91
CA MET A 145 1.28 -21.17 1.33
C MET A 145 1.22 -22.19 2.48
N HIS A 146 2.24 -23.05 2.60
CA HIS A 146 2.31 -24.09 3.62
C HIS A 146 2.95 -23.63 4.94
N THR A 147 3.42 -22.39 5.01
CA THR A 147 4.00 -21.84 6.25
C THR A 147 2.89 -21.52 7.26
N SER A 148 3.16 -21.69 8.55
CA SER A 148 2.16 -21.49 9.62
C SER A 148 1.54 -20.09 9.63
N GLU A 149 2.27 -19.09 9.16
CA GLU A 149 1.83 -17.70 9.09
C GLU A 149 0.90 -17.44 7.90
N ASN A 150 1.17 -18.07 6.74
CA ASN A 150 0.42 -17.84 5.51
C ASN A 150 -0.70 -18.84 5.25
N ALA A 151 -0.67 -20.02 5.87
CA ALA A 151 -1.70 -21.05 5.69
C ALA A 151 -3.14 -20.54 5.98
N PRO A 152 -3.38 -19.65 6.96
CA PRO A 152 -4.71 -19.04 7.15
C PRO A 152 -5.10 -18.04 6.04
N LEU A 153 -4.12 -17.42 5.38
CA LEU A 153 -4.32 -16.40 4.34
C LEU A 153 -4.39 -16.99 2.92
N LEU A 154 -3.76 -18.16 2.72
CA LEU A 154 -3.65 -18.89 1.47
C LEU A 154 -4.20 -20.32 1.64
N PRO A 155 -5.51 -20.48 1.90
CA PRO A 155 -6.07 -21.80 2.21
C PRO A 155 -6.08 -22.73 0.99
N THR A 156 -6.02 -22.19 -0.23
CA THR A 156 -5.96 -22.97 -1.47
C THR A 156 -4.84 -22.49 -2.40
N LEU A 157 -4.41 -23.38 -3.30
CA LEU A 157 -3.47 -23.04 -4.37
C LEU A 157 -4.02 -21.94 -5.28
N GLU A 158 -5.34 -21.92 -5.49
CA GLU A 158 -6.01 -20.90 -6.28
C GLU A 158 -5.89 -19.51 -5.63
N ASP A 159 -5.94 -19.42 -4.30
CA ASP A 159 -5.73 -18.15 -3.58
C ASP A 159 -4.30 -17.65 -3.73
N ALA A 160 -3.32 -18.56 -3.62
CA ALA A 160 -1.91 -18.24 -3.82
C ALA A 160 -1.65 -17.74 -5.24
N GLN A 161 -2.12 -18.46 -6.26
CA GLN A 161 -1.96 -18.07 -7.67
C GLN A 161 -2.67 -16.75 -7.97
N ARG A 162 -3.90 -16.57 -7.48
CA ARG A 162 -4.67 -15.33 -7.69
C ARG A 162 -3.98 -14.10 -7.10
N ASN A 163 -3.30 -14.27 -5.96
CA ASN A 163 -2.57 -13.19 -5.29
C ASN A 163 -1.08 -13.15 -5.64
N SER A 164 -0.60 -13.99 -6.56
CA SER A 164 0.79 -13.97 -7.02
C SER A 164 0.93 -13.04 -8.22
N PRO A 165 1.52 -11.83 -8.08
CA PRO A 165 1.68 -10.92 -9.20
C PRO A 165 2.55 -11.50 -10.32
N LEU A 166 3.51 -12.39 -10.01
CA LEU A 166 4.29 -13.10 -11.02
C LEU A 166 3.38 -13.97 -11.89
N TRP A 167 2.55 -14.80 -11.27
CA TRP A 167 1.63 -15.72 -11.96
C TRP A 167 0.62 -14.97 -12.84
N GLN A 168 0.07 -13.88 -12.32
CA GLN A 168 -0.90 -13.04 -13.04
C GLN A 168 -0.28 -12.40 -14.29
N LEU A 169 0.96 -11.90 -14.20
CA LEU A 169 1.65 -11.32 -15.36
C LEU A 169 1.97 -12.36 -16.46
N GLU A 170 2.26 -13.60 -16.07
CA GLU A 170 2.57 -14.66 -17.03
C GLU A 170 1.31 -15.20 -17.72
N THR A 171 0.21 -15.35 -16.99
CA THR A 171 -1.04 -15.92 -17.51
C THR A 171 -1.89 -14.93 -18.28
N ALA A 172 -1.88 -13.65 -17.89
CA ALA A 172 -2.60 -12.59 -18.57
C ALA A 172 -1.69 -11.35 -18.74
N PRO A 173 -0.80 -11.34 -19.75
CA PRO A 173 0.11 -10.23 -19.96
C PRO A 173 -0.64 -8.92 -20.14
N THR A 174 -0.51 -8.03 -19.16
CA THR A 174 -1.04 -6.66 -19.24
C THR A 174 0.08 -5.72 -19.70
N GLN A 175 -0.27 -4.81 -20.61
CA GLN A 175 0.65 -3.76 -21.02
C GLN A 175 0.58 -2.57 -20.06
N PRO A 176 1.68 -1.80 -19.91
CA PRO A 176 1.67 -0.58 -19.10
C PRO A 176 0.62 0.41 -19.62
N ALA A 177 -0.30 0.82 -18.75
CA ALA A 177 -1.25 1.88 -19.07
C ALA A 177 -0.55 3.24 -19.31
N ASP A 178 0.58 3.47 -18.63
CA ASP A 178 1.41 4.65 -18.79
C ASP A 178 2.86 4.23 -19.14
N PRO A 179 3.36 4.55 -20.34
CA PRO A 179 4.76 4.31 -20.71
C PRO A 179 5.78 5.04 -19.83
N ALA A 180 5.38 6.06 -19.06
CA ALA A 180 6.24 6.77 -18.12
C ALA A 180 6.35 6.07 -16.76
N CYS A 181 5.49 5.09 -16.46
CA CYS A 181 5.52 4.35 -15.21
C CYS A 181 6.83 3.56 -15.08
N ARG A 182 7.56 3.81 -13.98
CA ARG A 182 8.85 3.16 -13.68
C ARG A 182 8.70 2.15 -12.55
N ILE A 183 9.24 0.96 -12.73
CA ILE A 183 9.24 -0.07 -11.69
C ILE A 183 10.68 -0.33 -11.28
N LEU A 184 10.97 -0.23 -9.99
CA LEU A 184 12.23 -0.64 -9.40
C LEU A 184 11.97 -1.85 -8.52
N VAL A 185 12.56 -2.99 -8.88
CA VAL A 185 12.60 -4.19 -8.06
C VAL A 185 13.95 -4.23 -7.37
N THR A 186 13.95 -4.36 -6.05
CA THR A 186 15.18 -4.44 -5.27
C THR A 186 15.15 -5.60 -4.31
N VAL A 187 16.34 -6.09 -3.96
CA VAL A 187 16.53 -7.16 -3.00
C VAL A 187 17.87 -6.98 -2.28
N GLY A 188 17.95 -7.36 -1.01
CA GLY A 188 19.19 -7.37 -0.24
C GLY A 188 20.08 -8.55 -0.63
N GLN A 189 21.41 -8.38 -0.55
CA GLN A 189 22.35 -9.47 -0.76
C GLN A 189 22.20 -10.57 0.29
N HIS A 190 21.85 -10.20 1.52
CA HIS A 190 21.65 -11.12 2.65
C HIS A 190 20.20 -11.60 2.79
N ASP A 191 19.33 -11.26 1.83
CA ASP A 191 18.01 -11.87 1.74
C ASP A 191 18.09 -13.36 1.46
N SER A 192 17.01 -14.06 1.82
CA SER A 192 16.88 -15.48 1.53
C SER A 192 17.05 -15.75 0.02
N PRO A 193 17.58 -16.92 -0.38
CA PRO A 193 17.68 -17.29 -1.78
C PRO A 193 16.35 -17.18 -2.54
N GLU A 194 15.23 -17.38 -1.85
CA GLU A 194 13.89 -17.31 -2.43
C GLU A 194 13.47 -15.87 -2.76
N PHE A 195 13.67 -14.90 -1.85
CA PHE A 195 13.43 -13.49 -2.16
C PHE A 195 14.28 -13.03 -3.35
N ARG A 196 15.55 -13.43 -3.38
CA ARG A 196 16.48 -13.13 -4.48
C ARG A 196 16.06 -13.77 -5.81
N ARG A 197 15.59 -15.02 -5.78
CA ARG A 197 15.06 -15.73 -6.95
C ARG A 197 13.82 -15.02 -7.49
N GLN A 198 12.81 -14.83 -6.64
CA GLN A 198 11.54 -14.23 -7.05
C GLN A 198 11.71 -12.79 -7.55
N SER A 199 12.58 -11.99 -6.92
CA SER A 199 12.84 -10.62 -7.35
C SER A 199 13.46 -10.55 -8.75
N ARG A 200 14.37 -11.48 -9.08
CA ARG A 200 14.95 -11.59 -10.43
C ARG A 200 13.91 -12.04 -11.45
N GLU A 201 13.14 -13.08 -11.13
CA GLU A 201 12.11 -13.62 -12.02
C GLU A 201 11.02 -12.59 -12.30
N PHE A 202 10.55 -11.89 -11.26
CA PHE A 202 9.54 -10.84 -11.40
C PHE A 202 10.03 -9.69 -12.27
N HIS A 203 11.26 -9.22 -12.07
CA HIS A 203 11.87 -8.23 -12.94
C HIS A 203 11.94 -8.70 -14.41
N GLN A 204 12.37 -9.94 -14.65
CA GLN A 204 12.44 -10.49 -16.01
C GLN A 204 11.05 -10.59 -16.65
N THR A 205 10.04 -11.01 -15.91
CA THR A 205 8.65 -11.07 -16.37
C THR A 205 8.11 -9.68 -16.70
N LEU A 206 8.38 -8.67 -15.88
CA LEU A 206 8.04 -7.28 -16.18
C LEU A 206 8.70 -6.79 -17.48
N CYS A 207 10.00 -7.04 -17.67
CA CYS A 207 10.69 -6.66 -18.90
C CYS A 207 10.11 -7.37 -20.13
N ARG A 208 9.80 -8.67 -20.03
CA ARG A 208 9.15 -9.44 -21.10
C ARG A 208 7.75 -8.89 -21.44
N GLY A 209 7.03 -8.40 -20.44
CA GLY A 209 5.73 -7.73 -20.59
C GLY A 209 5.80 -6.29 -21.11
N GLY A 210 6.99 -5.75 -21.40
CA GLY A 210 7.18 -4.40 -21.92
C GLY A 210 7.15 -3.29 -20.87
N TRP A 211 7.18 -3.64 -19.58
CA TRP A 211 7.25 -2.66 -18.50
C TRP A 211 8.66 -2.04 -18.39
N LYS A 212 8.72 -0.75 -18.05
CA LYS A 212 10.01 -0.07 -17.75
C LYS A 212 10.47 -0.42 -16.34
N ALA A 213 10.94 -1.65 -16.19
CA ALA A 213 11.48 -2.18 -14.95
C ALA A 213 12.99 -2.03 -14.86
N SER A 214 13.51 -1.92 -13.64
CA SER A 214 14.94 -1.98 -13.31
C SER A 214 15.12 -2.86 -12.07
N PHE A 215 16.28 -3.49 -11.97
CA PHE A 215 16.62 -4.38 -10.86
C PHE A 215 17.88 -3.91 -10.15
N ALA A 216 17.86 -3.94 -8.82
CA ALA A 216 19.03 -3.67 -7.99
C ALA A 216 19.16 -4.69 -6.85
N GLU A 217 20.32 -5.34 -6.77
CA GLU A 217 20.70 -6.13 -5.59
C GLU A 217 21.58 -5.24 -4.71
N LEU A 218 21.16 -4.98 -3.47
CA LEU A 218 21.84 -4.10 -2.54
C LEU A 218 22.89 -4.87 -1.75
N HIS A 219 24.13 -4.41 -1.85
CA HIS A 219 25.28 -5.05 -1.23
C HIS A 219 25.28 -4.88 0.29
N ASP A 220 25.61 -5.95 1.02
CA ASP A 220 25.74 -5.97 2.49
C ASP A 220 24.52 -5.42 3.22
N VAL A 221 23.33 -5.77 2.73
CA VAL A 221 22.03 -5.34 3.28
C VAL A 221 21.17 -6.57 3.50
N ASP A 222 20.59 -6.67 4.70
CA ASP A 222 19.59 -7.67 5.03
C ASP A 222 18.14 -7.24 4.72
N HIS A 223 17.20 -8.17 4.92
CA HIS A 223 15.78 -8.01 4.62
C HIS A 223 15.12 -6.81 5.28
N PHE A 224 15.56 -6.39 6.46
CA PHE A 224 14.97 -5.28 7.21
C PHE A 224 15.78 -3.99 7.09
N GLU A 225 17.11 -4.11 6.98
CA GLU A 225 18.02 -2.99 6.75
C GLU A 225 17.68 -2.23 5.47
N ILE A 226 17.20 -2.92 4.43
CA ILE A 226 16.74 -2.26 3.20
C ILE A 226 15.68 -1.19 3.48
N LEU A 227 14.77 -1.44 4.43
CA LEU A 227 13.71 -0.53 4.84
C LEU A 227 14.22 0.54 5.81
N TRP A 228 15.02 0.15 6.81
CA TRP A 228 15.56 1.10 7.79
C TRP A 228 16.47 2.15 7.14
N ASN A 229 17.30 1.73 6.19
CA ASN A 229 18.23 2.59 5.49
C ASN A 229 17.54 3.59 4.56
N LEU A 230 16.26 3.41 4.20
CA LEU A 230 15.49 4.42 3.45
C LEU A 230 15.32 5.74 4.21
N THR A 231 15.48 5.72 5.53
CA THR A 231 15.43 6.95 6.34
C THR A 231 16.68 7.81 6.16
N GLN A 232 17.77 7.24 5.63
CA GLN A 232 19.02 7.92 5.34
C GLN A 232 18.99 8.49 3.92
N GLU A 233 19.30 9.78 3.79
CA GLU A 233 19.24 10.48 2.50
C GLU A 233 20.35 10.01 1.56
N ASP A 234 21.54 9.76 2.07
CA ASP A 234 22.72 9.32 1.32
C ASP A 234 22.68 7.84 0.92
N TYR A 235 21.72 7.08 1.44
CA TYR A 235 21.55 5.68 1.07
C TYR A 235 21.21 5.54 -0.42
N VAL A 236 21.91 4.62 -1.09
CA VAL A 236 21.84 4.42 -2.55
C VAL A 236 20.40 4.22 -3.02
N LEU A 237 19.60 3.43 -2.30
CA LEU A 237 18.20 3.20 -2.67
C LEU A 237 17.37 4.47 -2.54
N THR A 238 17.54 5.26 -1.47
CA THR A 238 16.88 6.54 -1.28
C THR A 238 17.18 7.49 -2.44
N GLN A 239 18.44 7.59 -2.83
CA GLN A 239 18.86 8.41 -3.97
C GLN A 239 18.25 7.95 -5.30
N ILE A 240 18.17 6.64 -5.55
CA ILE A 240 17.51 6.10 -6.75
C ILE A 240 16.02 6.47 -6.76
N ILE A 241 15.33 6.32 -5.63
CA ILE A 241 13.90 6.65 -5.49
C ILE A 241 13.68 8.15 -5.75
N LEU A 242 14.41 9.02 -5.05
CA LEU A 242 14.29 10.47 -5.21
C LEU A 242 14.60 10.90 -6.65
N LYS A 243 15.64 10.35 -7.25
CA LYS A 243 15.99 10.61 -8.65
C LYS A 243 14.87 10.18 -9.59
N THR A 244 14.28 9.00 -9.40
CA THR A 244 13.17 8.51 -10.23
C THR A 244 11.95 9.43 -10.16
N ILE A 245 11.66 9.98 -8.98
CA ILE A 245 10.52 10.85 -8.73
C ILE A 245 10.76 12.26 -9.28
N PHE A 246 11.93 12.84 -9.01
CA PHE A 246 12.21 14.24 -9.35
C PHE A 246 12.76 14.45 -10.76
N GLN A 247 13.27 13.42 -11.44
CA GLN A 247 13.69 13.53 -12.84
C GLN A 247 12.53 13.55 -13.84
N GLN A 248 11.28 13.40 -13.41
CA GLN A 248 10.10 13.58 -14.26
C GLN A 248 9.55 15.03 -14.27
N SER A 249 10.32 16.00 -13.78
CA SER A 249 9.98 17.44 -13.78
C SER A 249 10.52 18.16 -15.01
#